data_AF-A0AAW9QGT5-F1
#
_entry.id   AF-A0AAW9QGT5-F1
#
_cell.length_a   1.000
_cell.length_b   1.000
_cell.length_c   1.000
_cell.angle_alpha   90.00
_cell.angle_beta   90.00
_cell.angle_gamma   90.00
#
_symmetry.space_group_name_H-M   'P 1'
#
loop_
_entity.id
_entity.type
_entity.pdbx_description
1 polymer ?
#
loop_
_entity_poly.entity_id
_entity_poly.type
_entity_poly.pdbx_seq_one_letter_code
_entity_poly.pdbx_strand_id
1 'polypeptide(L)'
;MDLQVPIKIFDELADEVIESTGLLDLASGEIRDVKYADYDVATLGLPAENPEYDFTCGMLSNNGHEVEFRVEVDAAGGKYSVTASELLELKGRAAKLFTEGARADAARKSGKRG
;
A
#
# COMPACT_ATOMS: atom_id res chain seq x y z
N MET A 1 -17.50 7.61 6.94
CA MET A 1 -16.14 8.19 6.93
C MET A 1 -15.37 7.37 5.92
N ASP A 2 -15.07 7.93 4.75
CA ASP A 2 -14.27 7.23 3.74
C ASP A 2 -12.83 7.20 4.24
N LEU A 3 -12.38 6.05 4.73
CA LEU A 3 -11.03 5.84 5.28
C LEU A 3 -10.13 5.22 4.20
N GLN A 4 -10.19 5.75 2.99
CA GLN A 4 -9.36 5.31 1.88
C GLN A 4 -8.04 6.07 1.89
N VAL A 5 -6.93 5.33 1.81
CA VAL A 5 -5.59 5.91 1.76
C VAL A 5 -4.83 5.44 0.53
N PRO A 6 -4.08 6.32 -0.15
CA PRO A 6 -3.24 5.91 -1.26
C PRO A 6 -2.06 5.09 -0.75
N ILE A 7 -1.76 4.02 -1.47
CA ILE A 7 -0.65 3.11 -1.20
C ILE A 7 0.13 2.82 -2.49
N LYS A 8 1.38 2.42 -2.34
CA LYS A 8 2.10 1.69 -3.39
C LYS A 8 1.91 0.19 -3.16
N ILE A 9 1.97 -0.57 -4.24
CA ILE A 9 1.85 -2.03 -4.25
C ILE A 9 3.00 -2.56 -5.10
N PHE A 10 3.60 -3.63 -4.65
CA PHE A 10 4.71 -4.30 -5.31
C PHE A 10 4.34 -5.77 -5.43
N ASP A 11 4.11 -6.22 -6.67
CA ASP A 11 4.00 -7.65 -6.98
C ASP A 11 5.43 -8.15 -7.24
N GLU A 12 5.94 -8.99 -6.35
CA GLU A 12 7.30 -9.53 -6.39
C GLU A 12 7.29 -10.86 -7.16
N LEU A 13 8.05 -10.90 -8.26
CA LEU A 13 8.32 -12.10 -9.04
C LEU A 13 9.79 -12.49 -8.81
N ALA A 14 10.17 -13.69 -9.26
CA ALA A 14 11.51 -14.23 -9.05
C ALA A 14 12.65 -13.30 -9.51
N ASP A 15 12.47 -12.62 -10.65
CA ASP A 15 13.51 -11.79 -11.29
C ASP A 15 13.11 -10.32 -11.46
N GLU A 16 11.88 -9.93 -11.12
CA GLU A 16 11.38 -8.57 -11.32
C GLU A 16 10.36 -8.14 -10.27
N VAL A 17 10.19 -6.83 -10.11
CA VAL A 17 9.16 -6.22 -9.27
C VAL A 17 8.26 -5.37 -10.12
N ILE A 18 6.95 -5.68 -10.07
CA ILE A 18 5.95 -4.91 -10.80
C ILE A 18 5.32 -3.91 -9.82
N GLU A 19 5.52 -2.62 -10.11
CA GLU A 19 4.99 -1.53 -9.29
C GLU A 19 3.59 -1.10 -9.73
N SER A 20 2.72 -0.90 -8.74
CA SER A 20 1.42 -0.26 -8.93
C SER A 20 1.05 0.66 -7.77
N THR A 21 -0.01 1.43 -7.96
CA THR A 21 -0.63 2.25 -6.92
C THR A 21 -2.07 1.82 -6.71
N GLY A 22 -2.61 2.04 -5.52
CA GLY A 22 -4.02 1.75 -5.23
C GLY A 22 -4.55 2.55 -4.05
N LEU A 23 -5.84 2.37 -3.78
CA LEU A 23 -6.53 2.95 -2.64
C LEU A 23 -6.92 1.84 -1.66
N LEU A 24 -6.27 1.81 -0.50
CA LEU A 24 -6.61 0.88 0.58
C LEU A 24 -7.75 1.46 1.41
N ASP A 25 -8.86 0.72 1.51
CA ASP A 25 -9.93 1.00 2.44
C ASP A 25 -9.56 0.45 3.83
N LEU A 26 -9.27 1.35 4.78
CA LEU A 26 -8.88 0.94 6.12
C LEU A 26 -10.03 0.29 6.90
N ALA A 27 -11.30 0.42 6.51
CA ALA A 27 -12.39 -0.26 7.18
C ALA A 27 -12.47 -1.75 6.80
N SER A 28 -12.34 -2.06 5.51
CA SER A 28 -12.52 -3.42 4.98
C SER A 28 -11.23 -4.18 4.69
N GLY A 29 -10.11 -3.47 4.46
CA GLY A 29 -8.86 -4.05 3.95
C GLY A 29 -8.85 -4.23 2.44
N GLU A 30 -9.91 -3.86 1.72
CA GLU A 30 -9.96 -3.96 0.27
C GLU A 30 -9.08 -2.88 -0.39
N ILE A 31 -8.39 -3.27 -1.47
CA ILE A 31 -7.59 -2.36 -2.28
C ILE A 31 -8.29 -2.17 -3.62
N ARG A 32 -8.57 -0.91 -3.96
CA ARG A 32 -9.30 -0.49 -5.16
C ARG A 32 -8.43 0.40 -6.04
N ASP A 33 -8.88 0.62 -7.27
CA ASP A 33 -8.25 1.51 -8.24
C ASP A 33 -6.75 1.20 -8.47
N VAL A 34 -6.42 -0.09 -8.54
CA VAL A 34 -5.05 -0.54 -8.82
C VAL A 34 -4.63 -0.07 -10.21
N LYS A 35 -3.49 0.64 -10.27
CA LYS A 35 -2.91 1.20 -11.49
C LYS A 35 -1.44 0.86 -11.56
N TYR A 36 -1.09 0.02 -12.52
CA TYR A 36 0.29 -0.34 -12.82
C TYR A 36 1.05 0.82 -13.46
N ALA A 37 2.35 0.92 -13.14
CA ALA A 37 3.23 1.93 -13.72
C ALA A 37 3.62 1.58 -15.18
N ASP A 38 4.30 0.44 -15.37
CA ASP A 38 4.87 0.01 -16.65
C ASP A 38 4.45 -1.43 -17.02
N TYR A 39 3.33 -1.91 -16.51
CA TYR A 39 2.82 -3.26 -16.74
C TYR A 39 1.45 -3.26 -17.43
N ASP A 40 1.36 -3.94 -18.58
CA ASP A 40 0.13 -4.04 -19.37
C ASP A 40 -0.73 -5.24 -18.91
N VAL A 41 -1.50 -5.00 -17.85
CA VAL A 41 -2.42 -6.00 -17.27
C VAL A 41 -3.46 -6.52 -18.27
N ALA A 42 -3.83 -5.71 -19.28
CA ALA A 42 -4.83 -6.11 -20.26
C ALA A 42 -4.31 -7.18 -21.22
N THR A 43 -3.00 -7.15 -21.51
CA THR A 43 -2.35 -8.09 -22.41
C THR A 43 -1.66 -9.24 -21.66
N LEU A 44 -1.08 -8.96 -20.49
CA LEU A 44 -0.23 -9.90 -19.75
C LEU A 44 -0.97 -10.67 -18.65
N GLY A 45 -2.20 -10.27 -18.30
CA GLY A 45 -2.90 -10.78 -17.12
C GLY A 45 -2.43 -10.08 -15.85
N LEU A 46 -2.81 -10.60 -14.68
CA LEU A 46 -2.32 -10.07 -13.41
C LEU A 46 -0.93 -10.63 -13.10
N PRO A 47 -0.06 -9.86 -12.42
CA PRO A 47 1.24 -10.37 -11.96
C PRO A 47 1.12 -11.65 -11.14
N ALA A 48 0.07 -11.76 -10.31
CA ALA A 48 -0.21 -12.94 -9.48
C ALA A 48 -0.62 -14.21 -10.28
N GLU A 49 -0.89 -14.09 -11.59
CA GLU A 49 -1.11 -15.24 -12.47
C GLU A 49 0.21 -15.78 -13.06
N ASN A 50 1.31 -15.05 -12.92
CA ASN A 50 2.62 -15.47 -13.40
C ASN A 50 3.16 -16.64 -12.55
N PRO A 51 3.66 -17.73 -13.17
CA PRO A 51 4.31 -18.83 -12.45
C PRO A 51 5.51 -18.44 -11.57
N GLU A 52 6.15 -17.31 -11.87
CA GLU A 52 7.30 -16.77 -11.14
C GLU A 52 6.89 -15.81 -10.01
N TYR A 53 5.59 -15.60 -9.80
CA TYR A 53 5.07 -14.81 -8.68
C TYR A 53 5.44 -15.44 -7.33
N ASP A 54 5.94 -14.61 -6.41
CA ASP A 54 6.24 -15.01 -5.03
C ASP A 54 5.20 -14.43 -4.06
N PHE A 55 5.12 -13.11 -3.96
CA PHE A 55 4.16 -12.44 -3.07
C PHE A 55 3.86 -11.00 -3.50
N THR A 56 2.88 -10.38 -2.83
CA THR A 56 2.59 -8.96 -2.98
C THR A 56 2.74 -8.25 -1.64
N CYS A 57 3.38 -7.08 -1.65
CA CYS A 57 3.42 -6.19 -0.50
C CYS A 57 2.87 -4.81 -0.86
N GLY A 58 2.43 -4.10 0.16
CA GLY A 58 1.94 -2.73 0.07
C GLY A 58 2.77 -1.81 0.94
N MET A 59 2.89 -0.56 0.53
CA MET A 59 3.59 0.49 1.26
C MET A 59 2.69 1.69 1.49
N LEU A 60 2.53 2.06 2.77
CA LEU A 60 1.90 3.29 3.19
C LEU A 60 2.98 4.28 3.61
N SER A 61 3.01 5.45 2.99
CA SER A 61 4.00 6.50 3.27
C SER A 61 3.32 7.78 3.71
N ASN A 62 3.84 8.43 4.76
CA ASN A 62 3.44 9.79 5.13
C ASN A 62 4.58 10.51 5.87
N ASN A 63 4.88 11.74 5.44
CA ASN A 63 5.94 12.60 5.96
C ASN A 63 7.34 11.95 6.06
N GLY A 64 7.71 11.10 5.10
CA GLY A 64 9.02 10.43 5.06
C GLY A 64 9.13 9.23 5.99
N HIS A 65 8.02 8.80 6.58
CA HIS A 65 7.91 7.52 7.28
C HIS A 65 7.11 6.55 6.42
N GLU A 66 7.54 5.28 6.44
CA GLU A 66 7.05 4.23 5.57
C GLU A 66 6.68 2.99 6.39
N VAL A 67 5.57 2.36 6.03
CA VAL A 67 5.10 1.11 6.64
C VAL A 67 4.75 0.13 5.54
N GLU A 68 5.49 -0.97 5.50
CA GLU A 68 5.21 -2.12 4.66
C GLU A 68 4.21 -3.06 5.33
N PHE A 69 3.35 -3.65 4.53
CA PHE A 69 2.36 -4.63 4.95
C PHE A 69 2.14 -5.66 3.85
N ARG A 70 1.70 -6.85 4.25
CA ARG A 70 1.39 -7.93 3.31
C ARG A 70 0.07 -7.66 2.58
N VAL A 71 0.03 -7.97 1.29
CA VAL A 71 -1.16 -7.92 0.45
C VAL A 71 -1.46 -9.32 -0.07
N GLU A 72 -2.74 -9.69 -0.01
CA GLU A 72 -3.27 -10.92 -0.56
C GLU A 72 -3.94 -10.62 -1.90
N VAL A 73 -3.65 -11.45 -2.90
CA VAL A 73 -4.18 -11.33 -4.26
C VAL A 73 -5.02 -12.55 -4.59
N ASP A 74 -6.32 -12.32 -4.84
CA ASP A 74 -7.18 -13.29 -5.49
C ASP A 74 -7.04 -13.10 -7.00
N ALA A 75 -6.12 -13.86 -7.60
CA ALA A 75 -5.82 -13.81 -9.03
C ALA A 75 -7.05 -14.13 -9.90
N ALA A 76 -7.89 -15.09 -9.46
CA ALA A 76 -9.10 -15.47 -10.21
C ALA A 76 -10.15 -14.36 -10.21
N GLY A 77 -10.25 -13.59 -9.13
CA GLY A 77 -11.18 -12.47 -8.98
C GLY A 77 -10.60 -11.10 -9.35
N GLY A 78 -9.29 -11.01 -9.57
CA GLY A 78 -8.55 -9.76 -9.75
C GLY A 78 -8.65 -8.79 -8.59
N LYS A 79 -8.63 -9.32 -7.35
CA LYS A 79 -8.82 -8.52 -6.14
C LYS A 79 -7.58 -8.51 -5.28
N TYR A 80 -7.22 -7.31 -4.83
CA TYR A 80 -6.16 -7.05 -3.88
C TYR A 80 -6.79 -6.73 -2.52
N SER A 81 -6.25 -7.29 -1.46
CA SER A 81 -6.77 -7.05 -0.11
C SER A 81 -5.70 -7.24 0.97
N VAL A 82 -5.96 -6.71 2.15
CA VAL A 82 -5.18 -6.91 3.36
C VAL A 82 -6.01 -7.76 4.33
N THR A 83 -5.39 -8.77 4.93
CA THR A 83 -6.09 -9.60 5.92
C THR A 83 -6.52 -8.76 7.14
N ALA A 84 -7.55 -9.20 7.86
CA ALA A 84 -8.03 -8.48 9.04
C ALA A 84 -6.94 -8.29 10.11
N SER A 85 -6.07 -9.28 10.30
CA SER A 85 -4.95 -9.23 11.24
C SER A 85 -3.90 -8.19 10.80
N GLU A 86 -3.46 -8.26 9.54
CA GLU A 86 -2.49 -7.30 8.99
C GLU A 86 -3.06 -5.88 8.99
N LEU A 87 -4.35 -5.71 8.69
CA LEU A 87 -5.03 -4.43 8.72
C LEU A 87 -5.07 -3.82 10.14
N LEU A 88 -5.27 -4.65 11.17
CA LEU A 88 -5.23 -4.20 12.56
C LEU A 88 -3.83 -3.72 12.94
N GLU A 89 -2.79 -4.45 12.55
CA GLU A 89 -1.40 -4.06 12.79
C GLU A 89 -1.04 -2.79 12.03
N LEU A 90 -1.44 -2.69 10.76
CA LEU A 90 -1.23 -1.51 9.92
C LEU A 90 -1.89 -0.28 10.53
N LYS A 91 -3.13 -0.37 11.05
CA LYS A 91 -3.79 0.76 11.73
C LYS A 91 -3.02 1.22 12.96
N GLY A 92 -2.49 0.29 13.76
CA GLY A 92 -1.66 0.62 14.91
C GLY A 92 -0.38 1.37 14.52
N ARG A 93 0.33 0.85 13.51
CA ARG A 93 1.56 1.47 12.95
C ARG A 93 1.26 2.82 12.29
N ALA A 94 0.20 2.90 11.49
CA ALA A 94 -0.22 4.11 10.79
C ALA A 94 -0.68 5.21 11.75
N ALA A 95 -1.42 4.89 12.82
CA ALA A 95 -1.80 5.87 13.84
C ALA A 95 -0.56 6.53 14.48
N LYS A 96 0.48 5.73 14.75
CA LYS A 96 1.77 6.25 15.21
C LYS A 96 2.40 7.17 14.15
N LEU A 97 2.42 6.73 12.89
CA LEU A 97 2.98 7.48 11.77
C LEU A 97 2.27 8.83 11.53
N PHE A 98 0.95 8.87 11.58
CA PHE A 98 0.17 10.11 11.44
C PHE A 98 0.38 11.07 12.62
N THR A 99 0.52 10.55 13.84
CA THR A 99 0.79 11.39 15.02
C THR A 99 2.23 11.91 15.05
N GLU A 100 3.21 11.12 14.64
CA GLU A 100 4.61 11.54 14.51
C GLU A 100 4.80 12.55 13.37
N GLY A 101 4.19 12.32 12.21
CA GLY A 101 4.18 13.25 11.10
C GLY A 101 3.57 14.62 11.47
N ALA A 102 2.44 14.63 12.17
CA ALA A 102 1.83 15.87 12.65
C ALA A 102 2.74 16.66 13.62
N ARG A 103 3.49 15.95 14.48
CA ARG A 103 4.46 16.58 15.39
C ARG A 103 5.66 17.17 14.64
N ALA A 104 6.19 16.44 13.65
CA ALA A 104 7.30 16.92 12.82
C ALA A 104 6.91 18.19 12.04
N ASP A 105 5.69 18.21 11.48
CA ASP A 105 5.17 19.36 10.74
C ASP A 105 4.99 20.59 11.64
N ALA A 106 4.47 20.40 12.86
CA ALA A 106 4.33 21.45 13.86
C ALA A 106 5.68 22.03 14.31
N ALA A 107 6.70 21.19 14.54
CA ALA A 107 8.05 21.62 14.91
C ALA A 107 8.75 22.41 13.78
N ARG A 108 8.54 22.01 12.52
CA ARG A 108 9.10 22.74 11.37
C ARG A 108 8.46 24.13 11.21
N LYS A 109 7.18 24.29 11.55
CA LYS A 109 6.46 25.58 11.54
C LYS A 109 6.81 26.51 12.71
N SER A 110 7.26 25.97 13.85
CA SER A 110 7.74 26.80 14.97
C SER A 110 9.19 27.26 14.77
N GLY A 111 10.05 26.44 14.14
CA GLY A 111 11.46 26.78 13.89
C GLY A 111 11.73 27.81 12.77
N LYS A 112 10.75 28.11 11.91
CA LYS A 112 10.88 29.09 10.81
C LYS A 112 10.44 30.52 11.18
N ARG A 113 10.12 30.76 12.47
CA ARG A 113 9.82 32.07 13.04
C ARG A 113 10.99 32.54 13.91
N GLY A 114 12.14 32.77 13.29
CA GLY A 114 13.36 33.27 13.93
C GLY A 114 14.17 34.09 12.95
#